data_AF-A0A109FGW5-F1
#
_entry.id   AF-A0A109FGW5-F1
#
_cell.length_a   1.000
_cell.length_b   1.000
_cell.length_c   1.000
_cell.angle_alpha   90.00
_cell.angle_beta   90.00
_cell.angle_gamma   90.00
#
_symmetry.space_group_name_H-M   'P 1'
#
loop_
_entity.id
_entity.type
_entity.pdbx_description
1 polymer ?
#
loop_
_entity_poly.entity_id
_entity_poly.type
_entity_poly.pdbx_seq_one_letter_code
_entity_poly.pdbx_strand_id
1 'polypeptide(L)' 'PTRRYGCGFGSCKRRFTRLEHAQRHRIVHTQEKPFVCDQCGKAFARKDNADAH' A
#
# COMPACT_ATOMS: atom_id res chain seq x y z
N PRO A 1 4.13 11.74 22.09
CA PRO A 1 4.03 10.33 21.60
C PRO A 1 3.55 10.29 20.14
N THR A 2 4.44 9.97 19.19
CA THR A 2 4.04 9.83 17.78
C THR A 2 3.13 8.61 17.64
N ARG A 3 1.88 8.84 17.21
CA ARG A 3 0.91 7.76 16.98
C ARG A 3 1.46 6.87 15.86
N ARG A 4 1.85 5.64 16.18
CA ARG A 4 2.39 4.68 15.19
C ARG A 4 1.26 3.82 14.63
N TYR A 5 1.22 3.67 13.32
CA TYR A 5 0.26 2.85 12.60
C TYR A 5 0.84 1.44 12.44
N GLY A 6 0.30 0.48 13.18
CA GLY A 6 0.67 -0.93 13.09
C GLY A 6 -0.05 -1.62 11.93
N CYS A 7 0.61 -2.61 11.31
CA CYS A 7 -0.06 -3.52 10.40
C CYS A 7 -0.97 -4.45 11.22
N GLY A 8 -2.26 -4.53 10.85
CA GLY A 8 -3.24 -5.38 11.53
C GLY A 8 -3.19 -6.85 11.11
N PHE A 9 -2.28 -7.22 10.22
CA PHE A 9 -2.05 -8.62 9.85
C PHE A 9 -1.29 -9.32 10.97
N GLY A 10 -1.88 -10.36 11.57
CA GLY A 10 -1.28 -11.09 12.70
C GLY A 10 0.12 -11.65 12.42
N SER A 11 0.42 -11.97 11.16
CA SER A 11 1.73 -12.43 10.71
C SER A 11 2.73 -11.29 10.43
N CYS A 12 2.30 -10.02 10.45
CA CYS A 12 3.11 -8.88 10.06
C CYS A 12 3.31 -7.88 11.21
N LYS A 13 4.55 -7.80 11.72
CA LYS A 13 4.92 -6.88 12.80
C LYS A 13 5.39 -5.50 12.31
N ARG A 14 5.11 -5.12 11.06
CA ARG A 14 5.50 -3.79 10.54
C ARG A 14 4.73 -2.67 11.20
N ARG A 15 5.43 -1.59 11.53
CA ARG A 15 4.89 -0.38 12.14
C ARG A 15 5.38 0.83 11.37
N PHE A 16 4.51 1.81 11.18
CA PHE A 16 4.77 3.01 10.39
C PHE A 16 4.52 4.25 11.23
N THR A 17 5.27 5.31 10.95
CA THR A 17 5.04 6.63 11.53
C THR A 17 3.99 7.42 10.74
N ARG A 18 3.74 7.04 9.48
CA ARG A 18 2.74 7.64 8.59
C ARG A 18 1.64 6.64 8.22
N LEU A 19 0.39 7.10 8.21
CA LEU A 19 -0.77 6.28 7.85
C LEU A 19 -0.72 5.84 6.39
N GLU A 20 -0.38 6.74 5.48
CA GLU A 20 -0.16 6.48 4.05
C GLU A 20 0.72 5.25 3.82
N HIS A 21 1.87 5.19 4.49
CA HIS A 21 2.80 4.07 4.38
C HIS A 21 2.19 2.75 4.90
N ALA A 22 1.41 2.80 5.99
CA ALA A 22 0.71 1.63 6.50
C ALA A 22 -0.38 1.15 5.55
N GLN A 23 -1.14 2.07 4.94
CA GLN A 23 -2.15 1.75 3.92
C GLN A 23 -1.50 1.12 2.69
N ARG A 24 -0.42 1.71 2.15
CA ARG A 24 0.38 1.13 1.07
C ARG A 24 1.11 -0.15 1.46
N HIS A 25 1.22 -0.48 2.73
CA HIS A 25 1.76 -1.78 3.11
C HIS A 25 0.71 -2.89 3.03
N ARG A 26 -0.58 -2.57 3.22
CA ARG A 26 -1.67 -3.56 3.20
C ARG A 26 -1.79 -4.30 1.87
N ILE A 27 -1.49 -3.64 0.76
CA ILE A 27 -1.46 -4.25 -0.59
C ILE A 27 -0.45 -5.40 -0.73
N VAL A 28 0.56 -5.51 0.15
CA VAL A 28 1.47 -6.66 0.17
C VAL A 28 0.74 -7.92 0.64
N HIS A 29 -0.28 -7.75 1.48
CA HIS A 29 -1.09 -8.84 2.00
C HIS A 29 -2.32 -9.11 1.16
N THR A 30 -3.02 -8.07 0.70
CA THR A 30 -4.23 -8.22 -0.09
C THR A 30 -3.96 -8.46 -1.56
N GLN A 31 -2.77 -8.10 -2.07
CA GLN A 31 -2.42 -8.01 -3.50
C GLN A 31 -3.36 -7.13 -4.35
N GLU A 32 -4.44 -6.62 -3.76
CA GLU A 32 -5.32 -5.61 -4.32
C GLU A 32 -4.57 -4.30 -4.42
N LYS A 33 -4.11 -4.00 -5.63
CA LYS A 33 -3.42 -2.76 -5.96
C LYS A 33 -4.47 -1.76 -6.45
N PRO A 34 -4.70 -0.65 -5.72
CA PRO A 34 -5.82 0.25 -6.00
C PRO A 34 -5.62 1.09 -7.26
N PHE A 35 -4.40 1.19 -7.79
CA PHE A 35 -4.11 1.98 -8.98
C PHE A 35 -3.97 1.04 -10.17
N VAL A 36 -5.06 0.84 -10.91
CA VAL A 36 -5.05 0.02 -12.12
C VAL A 36 -4.94 0.93 -13.33
N CYS A 37 -3.97 0.64 -14.21
CA CYS A 37 -3.88 1.23 -15.53
C CYS A 37 -5.04 0.71 -16.37
N ASP A 38 -5.94 1.60 -16.80
CA ASP A 38 -7.11 1.22 -17.60
C ASP A 38 -6.72 0.70 -19.00
N GLN A 39 -5.66 1.27 -19.58
CA GLN A 39 -5.18 0.88 -20.92
C GLN A 39 -4.54 -0.50 -20.97
N CYS A 40 -3.96 -0.96 -19.86
CA CYS A 40 -3.07 -2.11 -19.83
C CYS A 40 -3.41 -3.14 -18.75
N GLY A 41 -4.42 -2.86 -17.91
CA GLY A 41 -4.88 -3.73 -16.82
C GLY A 41 -3.87 -3.93 -15.69
N LYS A 42 -2.69 -3.28 -15.75
CA LYS A 42 -1.65 -3.45 -14.74
C LYS A 42 -2.00 -2.69 -13.47
N ALA A 43 -1.95 -3.40 -12.36
CA ALA A 43 -2.21 -2.82 -11.06
C ALA A 43 -0.90 -2.41 -10.37
N PHE A 44 -0.92 -1.23 -9.73
CA PHE A 44 0.20 -0.58 -9.08
C PHE A 44 -0.10 -0.23 -7.61
N ALA A 45 0.96 -0.28 -6.81
CA ALA A 45 0.94 0.05 -5.39
C ALA A 45 0.81 1.56 -5.12
N ARG A 46 1.18 2.38 -6.11
CA ARG A 46 1.27 3.83 -5.98
C ARG A 46 0.78 4.49 -7.26
N LYS A 47 0.20 5.68 -7.13
CA LYS A 47 -0.29 6.46 -8.26
C LYS A 47 0.84 6.93 -9.17
N ASP A 48 1.95 7.40 -8.61
CA ASP A 48 3.12 7.84 -9.39
C ASP A 48 3.72 6.72 -10.24
N ASN A 49 3.75 5.49 -9.71
CA ASN A 49 4.15 4.33 -10.51
C ASN A 49 3.13 3.97 -11.61
N ALA A 50 1.84 4.28 -11.43
CA ALA A 50 0.82 4.02 -12.44
C ALA A 50 0.79 5.12 -13.53
N ASP A 51 1.13 6.35 -13.15
CA ASP A 51 1.14 7.54 -14.01
C ASP A 51 2.39 7.57 -14.90
N ALA A 52 3.54 7.16 -14.37
CA ALA A 52 4.79 7.05 -15.12
C ALA A 52 4.96 5.73 -15.91
N HIS A 53 3.98 4.82 -15.83
CA HIS A 53 4.01 3.51 -16.47
C HIS A 53 3.60 3.58 -17.94
#